data_AF-A0A4Y9ZUM6-F1
#
_entry.id   AF-A0A4Y9ZUM6-F1
#
_cell.length_a   1.000
_cell.length_b   1.000
_cell.length_c   1.000
_cell.angle_alpha   90.00
_cell.angle_beta   90.00
_cell.angle_gamma   90.00
#
_symmetry.space_group_name_H-M   'P 1'
#
loop_
_entity.id
_entity.type
_entity.pdbx_description
1 polymer ?
#
loop_
_entity_poly.entity_id
_entity_poly.type
_entity_poly.pdbx_seq_one_letter_code
_entity_poly.pdbx_strand_id
1 'polypeptide(L)'
;MLPHLLTYAAKVCDLLAVHLQGDAQFFMHPSLRKILGPACAPDISAVLGKVAQLRAAVDKWMKQSADFDGAKLVAALAFGDEVAGKMKTQVMAVDSKRLAAGMKEDELKQMMQANIEWFASQSDIVFLIPFLLSHHDRATSTHWPPITSEGRAALPGLVQQYARCWEMAPFDCVTGKKK
;
A
#
# COMPACT_ATOMS: atom_id res chain seq x y z
N MET A 1 -15.63 16.86 7.23
CA MET A 1 -14.33 16.32 7.71
C MET A 1 -14.43 14.84 8.10
N LEU A 2 -15.21 14.47 9.13
CA LEU A 2 -15.31 13.07 9.59
C LEU A 2 -15.71 12.05 8.50
N PRO A 3 -16.75 12.28 7.66
CA PRO A 3 -17.10 11.33 6.61
C PRO A 3 -15.96 11.07 5.61
N HIS A 4 -15.11 12.08 5.33
CA HIS A 4 -13.99 11.94 4.40
C HIS A 4 -12.84 11.15 5.01
N LEU A 5 -12.53 11.39 6.29
CA LEU A 5 -11.57 10.59 7.05
C LEU A 5 -11.96 9.11 7.06
N LEU A 6 -13.24 8.81 7.28
CA LEU A 6 -13.73 7.43 7.32
C LEU A 6 -13.68 6.76 5.94
N THR A 7 -14.04 7.47 4.87
CA THR A 7 -13.87 6.96 3.50
C THR A 7 -12.41 6.68 3.17
N TYR A 8 -11.49 7.58 3.58
CA TYR A 8 -10.05 7.39 3.41
C TYR A 8 -9.57 6.15 4.18
N ALA A 9 -9.94 6.02 5.46
CA ALA A 9 -9.56 4.89 6.29
C ALA A 9 -10.08 3.55 5.73
N ALA A 10 -11.31 3.53 5.19
CA ALA A 10 -11.86 2.34 4.53
C ALA A 10 -11.01 1.95 3.31
N LYS A 11 -10.72 2.89 2.41
CA LYS A 11 -9.88 2.64 1.23
C LYS A 11 -8.48 2.15 1.58
N VAL A 12 -7.87 2.71 2.64
CA VAL A 12 -6.56 2.25 3.14
C VAL A 12 -6.64 0.81 3.64
N CYS A 13 -7.69 0.44 4.37
CA CYS A 13 -7.86 -0.94 4.83
C CYS A 13 -8.03 -1.93 3.68
N ASP A 14 -8.88 -1.60 2.71
CA ASP A 14 -9.13 -2.46 1.54
C ASP A 14 -7.85 -2.70 0.75
N LEU A 15 -7.09 -1.64 0.50
CA LEU A 15 -5.81 -1.70 -0.18
C LEU A 15 -4.74 -2.48 0.60
N LEU A 16 -4.61 -2.27 1.91
CA LEU A 16 -3.67 -3.01 2.75
C LEU A 16 -3.99 -4.51 2.71
N ALA A 17 -5.27 -4.88 2.76
CA ALA A 17 -5.69 -6.26 2.64
C ALA A 17 -5.27 -6.87 1.29
N VAL A 18 -5.58 -6.18 0.18
CA VAL A 18 -5.20 -6.61 -1.18
C VAL A 18 -3.69 -6.73 -1.32
N HIS A 19 -2.92 -5.78 -0.81
CA HIS A 19 -1.46 -5.79 -0.90
C HIS A 19 -0.85 -6.97 -0.15
N LEU A 20 -1.25 -7.16 1.12
CA LEU A 20 -0.76 -8.26 1.93
C LEU A 20 -1.14 -9.62 1.33
N GLN A 21 -2.37 -9.75 0.78
CA GLN A 21 -2.79 -10.96 0.08
C GLN A 21 -1.98 -11.22 -1.19
N GLY A 22 -1.74 -10.18 -2.00
CA GLY A 22 -0.93 -10.28 -3.21
C GLY A 22 0.49 -10.72 -2.93
N ASP A 23 1.14 -10.11 -1.94
CA ASP A 23 2.48 -10.51 -1.49
C ASP A 23 2.49 -11.97 -1.01
N ALA A 24 1.52 -12.36 -0.18
CA ALA A 24 1.43 -13.74 0.27
C ALA A 24 1.26 -14.71 -0.91
N GLN A 25 0.41 -14.40 -1.89
CA GLN A 25 0.21 -15.25 -3.08
C GLN A 25 1.48 -15.32 -3.94
N PHE A 26 2.12 -14.19 -4.21
CA PHE A 26 3.33 -14.10 -5.02
C PHE A 26 4.48 -14.89 -4.38
N PHE A 27 4.81 -14.63 -3.12
CA PHE A 27 5.95 -15.25 -2.45
C PHE A 27 5.69 -16.70 -1.99
N MET A 28 4.42 -17.12 -1.93
CA MET A 28 4.07 -18.54 -1.74
C MET A 28 4.17 -19.36 -3.02
N HIS A 29 4.40 -18.76 -4.18
CA HIS A 29 4.59 -19.48 -5.43
C HIS A 29 5.72 -20.52 -5.30
N PRO A 30 5.51 -21.80 -5.69
CA PRO A 30 6.48 -22.86 -5.45
C PRO A 30 7.89 -22.57 -5.95
N SER A 31 8.02 -21.98 -7.15
CA SER A 31 9.33 -21.62 -7.72
C SER A 31 10.07 -20.59 -6.88
N LEU A 32 9.39 -19.53 -6.44
CA LEU A 32 10.01 -18.47 -5.63
C LEU A 32 10.36 -18.98 -4.23
N ARG A 33 9.45 -19.73 -3.60
CA ARG A 33 9.68 -20.30 -2.28
C ARG A 33 10.85 -21.28 -2.27
N LYS A 34 11.03 -22.06 -3.34
CA LYS A 34 12.20 -22.94 -3.51
C LYS A 34 13.51 -22.14 -3.63
N ILE A 35 13.48 -21.02 -4.35
CA ILE A 35 14.68 -20.20 -4.61
C ILE A 35 15.07 -19.34 -3.42
N LEU A 36 14.11 -18.65 -2.79
CA LEU A 36 14.32 -17.65 -1.75
C LEU A 36 14.20 -18.23 -0.33
N GLY A 37 13.47 -19.34 -0.16
CA GLY A 37 13.20 -19.96 1.13
C GLY A 37 11.97 -19.36 1.83
N PRO A 38 11.57 -19.92 2.98
CA PRO A 38 10.32 -19.53 3.66
C PRO A 38 10.32 -18.10 4.22
N ALA A 39 11.48 -17.51 4.45
CA ALA A 39 11.59 -16.15 5.00
C ALA A 39 11.04 -15.05 4.06
N CYS A 40 10.92 -15.34 2.76
CA CYS A 40 10.32 -14.39 1.80
C CYS A 40 8.79 -14.34 1.86
N ALA A 41 8.14 -15.21 2.63
CA ALA A 41 6.69 -15.24 2.81
C ALA A 41 6.36 -15.26 4.31
N PRO A 42 6.61 -14.15 5.06
CA PRO A 42 6.28 -14.09 6.47
C PRO A 42 4.78 -14.33 6.68
N ASP A 43 4.39 -14.97 7.78
CA ASP A 43 2.97 -15.12 8.10
C ASP A 43 2.35 -13.75 8.43
N ILE A 44 1.37 -13.36 7.61
CA ILE A 44 0.62 -12.11 7.70
C ILE A 44 -0.80 -12.29 8.24
N SER A 45 -1.21 -13.51 8.60
CA SER A 45 -2.60 -13.83 8.96
C SER A 45 -3.11 -12.98 10.13
N ALA A 46 -2.27 -12.79 11.15
CA ALA A 46 -2.59 -11.94 12.30
C ALA A 46 -2.80 -10.46 11.90
N VAL A 47 -1.99 -9.96 10.96
CA VAL A 47 -2.10 -8.59 10.44
C VAL A 47 -3.37 -8.43 9.61
N LEU A 48 -3.67 -9.37 8.72
CA LEU A 48 -4.93 -9.37 7.96
C LEU A 48 -6.15 -9.36 8.88
N GLY A 49 -6.10 -10.12 9.99
CA GLY A 49 -7.14 -10.07 11.02
C GLY A 49 -7.32 -8.67 11.61
N LYS A 50 -6.22 -7.97 11.92
CA LYS A 50 -6.26 -6.59 12.45
C LYS A 50 -6.77 -5.58 11.42
N VAL A 51 -6.37 -5.72 10.15
CA VAL A 51 -6.89 -4.89 9.04
C VAL A 51 -8.40 -5.09 8.90
N ALA A 52 -8.89 -6.32 8.95
CA ALA A 52 -10.32 -6.62 8.88
C ALA A 52 -11.10 -6.04 10.08
N GLN A 53 -10.53 -6.10 11.29
CA GLN A 53 -11.11 -5.49 12.49
C GLN A 53 -11.22 -3.97 12.35
N LEU A 54 -10.16 -3.30 11.89
CA LEU A 54 -10.18 -1.86 11.64
C LEU A 54 -11.21 -1.51 10.56
N ARG A 55 -11.26 -2.27 9.45
CA ARG A 55 -12.24 -2.07 8.38
C ARG A 55 -13.68 -2.13 8.90
N ALA A 56 -13.98 -3.12 9.74
CA ALA A 56 -15.29 -3.30 10.36
C ALA A 56 -15.65 -2.14 11.32
N ALA A 57 -14.67 -1.65 12.11
CA ALA A 57 -14.86 -0.49 12.96
C ALA A 57 -15.18 0.78 12.13
N VAL A 58 -14.45 0.99 11.02
CA VAL A 58 -14.70 2.09 10.09
C VAL A 58 -16.08 1.98 9.45
N ASP A 59 -16.51 0.79 9.00
CA ASP A 59 -17.88 0.58 8.48
C ASP A 59 -18.94 0.94 9.51
N LYS A 60 -18.71 0.59 10.79
CA LYS A 60 -19.62 0.95 11.87
C LYS A 60 -19.70 2.48 12.01
N TRP A 61 -18.56 3.18 12.06
CA TRP A 61 -18.53 4.64 12.17
C TRP A 61 -19.12 5.36 10.96
N MET A 62 -19.00 4.78 9.76
CA MET A 62 -19.63 5.32 8.56
C MET A 62 -21.17 5.25 8.64
N LYS A 63 -21.72 4.19 9.25
CA LYS A 63 -23.16 4.03 9.47
C LYS A 63 -23.68 4.85 10.66
N GLN A 64 -22.85 5.00 11.69
CA GLN A 64 -23.17 5.68 12.95
C GLN A 64 -22.03 6.63 13.33
N SER A 65 -22.04 7.83 12.75
CA SER A 65 -20.94 8.80 12.95
C SER A 65 -20.81 9.29 14.39
N ALA A 66 -21.88 9.22 15.19
CA ALA A 66 -21.86 9.54 16.62
C ALA A 66 -21.00 8.56 17.44
N ASP A 67 -20.76 7.35 16.93
CA ASP A 67 -19.92 6.34 17.58
C ASP A 67 -18.42 6.52 17.27
N PHE A 68 -18.06 7.48 16.40
CA PHE A 68 -16.68 7.72 16.03
C PHE A 68 -15.84 8.14 17.24
N ASP A 69 -14.68 7.51 17.36
CA ASP A 69 -13.71 7.77 18.41
C ASP A 69 -12.31 7.77 17.79
N GLY A 70 -11.70 8.95 17.73
CA GLY A 70 -10.37 9.13 17.17
C GLY A 70 -9.29 8.35 17.92
N ALA A 71 -9.42 8.20 19.24
CA ALA A 71 -8.46 7.42 20.03
C ALA A 71 -8.55 5.93 19.69
N LYS A 72 -9.77 5.41 19.47
CA LYS A 72 -9.96 4.03 18.99
C LYS A 72 -9.41 3.81 17.59
N LEU A 73 -9.56 4.78 16.68
CA LEU A 73 -8.94 4.70 15.35
C LEU A 73 -7.41 4.62 15.46
N VAL A 74 -6.78 5.50 16.24
CA VAL A 74 -5.33 5.50 16.44
C VAL A 74 -4.86 4.19 17.07
N ALA A 75 -5.54 3.71 18.12
CA ALA A 75 -5.22 2.44 18.74
C ALA A 75 -5.35 1.25 17.76
N ALA A 76 -6.38 1.26 16.92
CA ALA A 76 -6.56 0.24 15.89
C ALA A 76 -5.52 0.29 14.77
N LEU A 77 -4.82 1.42 14.58
CA LEU A 77 -3.71 1.56 13.62
C LEU A 77 -2.34 1.13 14.20
N ALA A 78 -2.27 0.77 15.48
CA ALA A 78 -1.01 0.41 16.14
C ALA A 78 -0.30 -0.85 15.57
N PHE A 79 -0.95 -1.58 14.66
CA PHE A 79 -0.33 -2.69 13.94
C PHE A 79 0.62 -2.26 12.82
N GLY A 80 0.74 -0.96 12.53
CA GLY A 80 1.62 -0.43 11.49
C GLY A 80 3.09 -0.88 11.63
N ASP A 81 3.63 -0.90 12.85
CA ASP A 81 5.00 -1.35 13.11
C ASP A 81 5.19 -2.84 12.80
N GLU A 82 4.16 -3.66 13.08
CA GLU A 82 4.19 -5.09 12.74
C GLU A 82 4.19 -5.31 11.22
N VAL A 83 3.36 -4.56 10.49
CA VAL A 83 3.35 -4.58 9.01
C VAL A 83 4.74 -4.22 8.48
N ALA A 84 5.30 -3.11 8.95
CA ALA A 84 6.60 -2.63 8.52
C ALA A 84 7.72 -3.66 8.81
N GLY A 85 7.69 -4.30 10.00
CA GLY A 85 8.63 -5.34 10.37
C GLY A 85 8.54 -6.57 9.45
N LYS A 86 7.34 -7.02 9.09
CA LYS A 86 7.13 -8.15 8.18
C LYS A 86 7.60 -7.82 6.76
N MET A 87 7.22 -6.65 6.24
CA MET A 87 7.67 -6.19 4.91
C MET A 87 9.21 -6.07 4.85
N LYS A 88 9.84 -5.53 5.90
CA LYS A 88 11.30 -5.46 5.98
C LYS A 88 11.95 -6.85 5.97
N THR A 89 11.38 -7.79 6.71
CA THR A 89 11.86 -9.19 6.73
C THR A 89 11.79 -9.81 5.34
N GLN A 90 10.66 -9.63 4.65
CA GLN A 90 10.44 -10.11 3.29
C GLN A 90 11.44 -9.49 2.31
N VAL A 91 11.64 -8.16 2.33
CA VAL A 91 12.63 -7.46 1.50
C VAL A 91 14.05 -7.99 1.76
N MET A 92 14.42 -8.19 3.03
CA MET A 92 15.74 -8.74 3.39
C MET A 92 15.93 -10.19 2.95
N ALA A 93 14.85 -10.94 2.78
CA ALA A 93 14.88 -12.32 2.30
C ALA A 93 14.94 -12.42 0.76
N VAL A 94 14.66 -11.33 0.03
CA VAL A 94 14.80 -11.29 -1.43
C VAL A 94 16.28 -11.12 -1.80
N ASP A 95 16.86 -12.17 -2.40
CA ASP A 95 18.24 -12.19 -2.86
C ASP A 95 18.27 -12.26 -4.40
N SER A 96 18.73 -11.18 -5.03
CA SER A 96 18.78 -11.05 -6.48
C SER A 96 19.74 -12.05 -7.14
N LYS A 97 20.82 -12.46 -6.46
CA LYS A 97 21.77 -13.46 -6.99
C LYS A 97 21.13 -14.84 -7.01
N ARG A 98 20.39 -15.20 -5.96
CA ARG A 98 19.64 -16.45 -5.89
C ARG A 98 18.53 -16.49 -6.95
N LEU A 99 17.82 -15.38 -7.15
CA LEU A 99 16.83 -15.26 -8.22
C LEU A 99 17.45 -15.44 -9.61
N ALA A 100 18.53 -14.72 -9.92
CA ALA A 100 19.21 -14.81 -11.21
C ALA A 100 19.78 -16.21 -11.49
N ALA A 101 20.23 -16.94 -10.46
CA ALA A 101 20.71 -18.31 -10.60
C ALA A 101 19.58 -19.35 -10.70
N GLY A 102 18.40 -19.06 -10.12
CA GLY A 102 17.32 -20.03 -9.96
C GLY A 102 16.15 -19.87 -10.93
N MET A 103 16.03 -18.74 -11.62
CA MET A 103 14.89 -18.40 -12.47
C MET A 103 15.34 -17.59 -13.68
N LYS A 104 14.72 -17.83 -14.84
CA LYS A 104 14.97 -17.02 -16.05
C LYS A 104 14.39 -15.62 -15.85
N GLU A 105 15.07 -14.61 -16.36
CA GLU A 105 14.64 -13.21 -16.23
C GLU A 105 13.22 -12.99 -16.79
N ASP A 106 12.90 -13.55 -17.96
CA ASP A 106 11.58 -13.40 -18.57
C ASP A 106 10.47 -14.08 -17.75
N GLU A 107 10.77 -15.20 -17.09
CA GLU A 107 9.81 -15.88 -16.19
C GLU A 107 9.53 -15.00 -14.97
N LEU A 108 10.57 -14.43 -14.35
CA LEU A 108 10.42 -13.52 -13.21
C LEU A 108 9.63 -12.27 -13.61
N LYS A 109 9.93 -11.68 -14.78
CA LYS A 109 9.18 -10.53 -15.31
C LYS A 109 7.71 -10.85 -15.53
N GLN A 110 7.39 -12.01 -16.10
CA GLN A 110 6.00 -12.43 -16.29
C GLN A 110 5.27 -12.62 -14.97
N MET A 111 5.92 -13.23 -13.97
CA MET A 111 5.34 -13.36 -12.62
C MET A 111 5.10 -11.99 -11.97
N MET A 112 6.05 -11.07 -12.07
CA MET A 112 5.91 -9.71 -11.54
C MET A 112 4.79 -8.95 -12.24
N GLN A 113 4.72 -9.04 -13.58
CA GLN A 113 3.69 -8.40 -14.37
C GLN A 113 2.29 -8.94 -14.01
N ALA A 114 2.14 -10.25 -13.92
CA ALA A 114 0.87 -10.88 -13.51
C ALA A 114 0.44 -10.45 -12.10
N ASN A 115 1.39 -10.32 -11.16
CA ASN A 115 1.11 -9.82 -9.82
C ASN A 115 0.68 -8.34 -9.82
N ILE A 116 1.34 -7.50 -10.62
CA ILE A 116 0.99 -6.08 -10.78
C ILE A 116 -0.41 -5.95 -11.39
N GLU A 117 -0.72 -6.72 -12.43
CA GLU A 117 -2.03 -6.73 -13.08
C GLU A 117 -3.13 -7.22 -12.13
N TRP A 118 -2.86 -8.29 -11.38
CA TRP A 118 -3.78 -8.76 -10.34
C TRP A 118 -4.03 -7.66 -9.30
N PHE A 119 -2.97 -7.09 -8.74
CA PHE A 119 -3.08 -6.03 -7.73
C PHE A 119 -3.86 -4.83 -8.26
N ALA A 120 -3.59 -4.39 -9.49
CA ALA A 120 -4.31 -3.30 -10.15
C ALA A 120 -5.78 -3.65 -10.42
N SER A 121 -6.12 -4.90 -10.71
CA SER A 121 -7.52 -5.33 -10.89
C SER A 121 -8.32 -5.34 -9.58
N GLN A 122 -7.63 -5.51 -8.45
CA GLN A 122 -8.24 -5.60 -7.12
C GLN A 122 -8.23 -4.26 -6.37
N SER A 123 -7.52 -3.25 -6.88
CA SER A 123 -7.33 -1.99 -6.17
C SER A 123 -7.51 -0.76 -7.07
N ASP A 124 -8.14 0.26 -6.51
CA ASP A 124 -8.13 1.61 -7.08
C ASP A 124 -6.80 2.29 -6.73
N ILE A 125 -5.69 1.80 -7.28
CA ILE A 125 -4.33 2.26 -6.95
C ILE A 125 -4.14 3.76 -7.20
N VAL A 126 -4.98 4.34 -8.05
CA VAL A 126 -4.97 5.78 -8.38
C VAL A 126 -5.27 6.62 -7.14
N PHE A 127 -6.01 6.07 -6.17
CA PHE A 127 -6.16 6.66 -4.85
C PHE A 127 -4.82 6.77 -4.10
N LEU A 128 -3.84 5.90 -4.27
CA LEU A 128 -2.55 6.07 -3.56
C LEU A 128 -1.65 7.13 -4.14
N ILE A 129 -1.79 7.46 -5.42
CA ILE A 129 -0.83 8.32 -6.13
C ILE A 129 -0.66 9.67 -5.41
N PRO A 130 -1.72 10.36 -4.96
CA PRO A 130 -1.55 11.58 -4.20
C PRO A 130 -0.92 11.35 -2.82
N PHE A 131 -1.24 10.27 -2.10
CA PHE A 131 -0.56 9.92 -0.83
C PHE A 131 0.95 9.76 -1.04
N LEU A 132 1.34 8.96 -2.02
CA LEU A 132 2.72 8.70 -2.42
C LEU A 132 3.50 9.98 -2.79
N LEU A 133 2.81 11.03 -3.21
CA LEU A 133 3.44 12.28 -3.64
C LEU A 133 3.33 13.41 -2.63
N SER A 134 2.39 13.29 -1.69
CA SER A 134 2.13 14.28 -0.64
C SER A 134 2.58 13.86 0.74
N HIS A 135 3.15 12.67 0.92
CA HIS A 135 3.73 12.22 2.19
C HIS A 135 5.22 11.88 2.07
N HIS A 136 5.77 11.99 0.85
CA HIS A 136 7.19 11.96 0.59
C HIS A 136 7.63 13.36 0.16
N ASP A 137 8.57 13.95 0.89
CA ASP A 137 9.24 15.15 0.42
C ASP A 137 10.22 14.77 -0.69
N ARG A 138 9.84 15.13 -1.92
CA ARG A 138 10.61 14.86 -3.14
C ARG A 138 11.95 15.58 -3.17
N ALA A 139 12.12 16.62 -2.33
CA ALA A 139 13.39 17.32 -2.17
C ALA A 139 14.35 16.59 -1.21
N THR A 140 13.85 15.71 -0.32
CA THR A 140 14.67 15.05 0.70
C THR A 140 14.75 13.53 0.56
N SER A 141 13.86 12.88 -0.20
CA SER A 141 13.91 11.44 -0.43
C SER A 141 14.62 11.09 -1.74
N THR A 142 15.91 10.76 -1.66
CA THR A 142 16.72 10.29 -2.82
C THR A 142 16.32 8.91 -3.33
N HIS A 143 15.51 8.17 -2.57
CA HIS A 143 15.09 6.82 -2.89
C HIS A 143 13.73 6.74 -3.59
N TRP A 144 13.05 7.88 -3.74
CA TRP A 144 11.77 7.91 -4.44
C TRP A 144 12.00 7.87 -5.97
N PRO A 145 11.30 7.01 -6.72
CA PRO A 145 11.47 6.95 -8.16
C PRO A 145 11.03 8.28 -8.81
N PRO A 146 11.76 8.78 -9.83
CA PRO A 146 11.36 9.98 -10.54
C PRO A 146 10.04 9.74 -11.28
N ILE A 147 9.10 10.68 -11.17
CA ILE A 147 7.88 10.64 -12.00
C ILE A 147 8.25 11.08 -13.42
N THR A 148 7.72 10.40 -14.43
CA THR A 148 7.88 10.80 -15.83
C THR A 148 7.16 12.13 -16.14
N SER A 149 7.40 12.69 -17.32
CA SER A 149 6.66 13.86 -17.83
C SER A 149 5.15 13.60 -17.90
N GLU A 150 4.77 12.43 -18.40
CA GLU A 150 3.38 12.00 -18.59
C GLU A 150 2.70 11.83 -17.23
N GLY A 151 3.38 11.19 -16.29
CA GLY A 151 2.89 11.06 -14.92
C GLY A 151 2.64 12.41 -14.27
N ARG A 152 3.55 13.38 -14.42
CA ARG A 152 3.36 14.76 -13.93
C ARG A 152 2.16 15.45 -14.56
N ALA A 153 1.94 15.25 -15.86
CA ALA A 153 0.81 15.85 -16.58
C ALA A 153 -0.55 15.27 -16.15
N ALA A 154 -0.59 13.99 -15.74
CA ALA A 154 -1.80 13.34 -15.26
C ALA A 154 -2.21 13.77 -13.83
N LEU A 155 -1.25 14.19 -13.00
CA LEU A 155 -1.48 14.46 -11.57
C LEU A 155 -2.61 15.44 -11.26
N PRO A 156 -2.78 16.58 -11.95
CA PRO A 156 -3.89 17.49 -11.67
C PRO A 156 -5.26 16.81 -11.80
N GLY A 157 -5.44 15.97 -12.83
CA GLY A 157 -6.68 15.22 -13.05
C GLY A 157 -6.93 14.20 -11.94
N LEU A 158 -5.87 13.49 -11.50
CA LEU A 158 -5.97 12.53 -10.40
C LEU A 158 -6.29 13.22 -9.07
N VAL A 159 -5.63 14.34 -8.78
CA VAL A 159 -5.91 15.14 -7.58
C VAL A 159 -7.35 15.63 -7.61
N GLN A 160 -7.86 16.07 -8.75
CA GLN A 160 -9.26 16.50 -8.89
C GLN A 160 -10.25 15.35 -8.69
N GLN A 161 -9.99 14.19 -9.30
CA GLN A 161 -10.84 12.99 -9.20
C GLN A 161 -10.97 12.52 -7.75
N TYR A 162 -9.91 12.62 -6.96
CA TYR A 162 -9.87 12.20 -5.56
C TYR A 162 -9.74 13.37 -4.58
N ALA A 163 -10.12 14.60 -4.96
CA ALA A 163 -9.79 15.82 -4.22
C ALA A 163 -10.10 15.74 -2.72
N ARG A 164 -11.22 15.11 -2.38
CA ARG A 164 -11.72 14.92 -1.00
C ARG A 164 -10.86 14.00 -0.14
N CYS A 165 -10.06 13.14 -0.74
CA CYS A 165 -9.14 12.24 -0.03
C CYS A 165 -7.85 12.97 0.39
N TRP A 166 -7.57 14.15 -0.16
CA TRP A 166 -6.28 14.85 -0.06
C TRP A 166 -6.37 16.22 0.61
N GLU A 167 -7.52 16.56 1.17
CA GLU A 167 -7.69 17.79 1.95
C GLU A 167 -6.74 17.81 3.16
N MET A 168 -6.40 16.64 3.72
CA MET A 168 -5.53 16.51 4.89
C MET A 168 -4.06 16.20 4.54
N ALA A 169 -3.72 16.18 3.25
CA ALA A 169 -2.34 15.90 2.83
C ALA A 169 -1.40 17.05 3.27
N PRO A 170 -0.25 16.75 3.89
CA PRO A 170 0.64 17.79 4.43
C PRO A 170 1.36 18.58 3.32
N PHE A 171 1.42 18.03 2.11
CA PHE A 171 1.98 18.68 0.93
C PHE A 171 0.98 18.67 -0.23
N ASP A 172 1.06 19.68 -1.08
CA ASP A 172 0.35 19.72 -2.35
C ASP A 172 1.01 18.76 -3.36
N CYS A 173 0.24 17.81 -3.89
CA CYS A 173 0.76 16.73 -4.73
C CYS A 173 1.31 17.22 -6.08
N VAL A 174 0.90 18.41 -6.55
CA VAL A 174 1.28 18.96 -7.85
C VAL A 174 2.53 19.83 -7.70
N THR A 175 2.52 20.71 -6.71
CA THR A 175 3.58 21.71 -6.49
C THR A 175 4.65 21.26 -5.51
N GLY A 176 4.38 20.25 -4.68
CA GLY A 176 5.27 19.79 -3.60
C GLY A 176 5.36 20.74 -2.41
N LYS A 177 4.62 21.85 -2.41
CA LYS A 177 4.63 22.83 -1.33
C LYS A 177 3.86 22.29 -0.12
N LYS A 178 4.37 22.57 1.07
CA LYS A 178 3.64 22.27 2.32
C LYS A 178 2.33 23.07 2.36
N LYS A 179 1.24 22.43 2.73
CA LYS A 179 -0.06 23.07 2.94
C LYS A 179 -0.17 23.67 4.34
#